data_AF-A0A7X2NQ42-F1
#
_entry.id   AF-A0A7X2NQ42-F1
#
_cell.length_a   1.000
_cell.length_b   1.000
_cell.length_c   1.000
_cell.angle_alpha   90.00
_cell.angle_beta   90.00
_cell.angle_gamma   90.00
#
_symmetry.space_group_name_H-M   'P 1'
#
loop_
_entity.id
_entity.type
_entity.pdbx_description
1 polymer ?
#
loop_
_entity_poly.entity_id
_entity_poly.type
_entity_poly.pdbx_seq_one_letter_code
_entity_poly.pdbx_strand_id
1 'polypeptide(L)' 'MANIVNFTDKQFENRLNDNLEELVQGKKAVESPTAFLLGGQPGSGKTSLRRR' A
#
# COMPACT_ATOMS: atom_id res chain seq x y z
N MET A 1 29.16 -1.49 13.40
CA MET A 1 28.45 -0.93 12.23
C MET A 1 26.97 -1.25 12.37
N ALA A 2 26.07 -0.27 12.25
CA ALA A 2 24.65 -0.58 12.05
C ALA A 2 24.48 -1.19 10.65
N ASN A 3 23.73 -2.29 10.55
CA ASN A 3 23.40 -2.90 9.26
C ASN A 3 22.43 -1.97 8.53
N ILE A 4 22.79 -1.50 7.33
CA ILE A 4 21.96 -0.60 6.50
C ILE A 4 20.59 -1.20 6.13
N VAL A 5 20.41 -2.51 6.30
CA VAL A 5 19.13 -3.21 6.10
C VAL A 5 18.17 -2.96 7.27
N ASN A 6 18.67 -2.59 8.45
CA ASN A 6 17.83 -2.37 9.63
C ASN A 6 17.29 -0.94 9.65
N PHE A 7 16.11 -0.77 10.25
CA PHE A 7 15.48 0.50 10.52
C PHE A 7 14.98 0.53 11.96
N THR A 8 14.80 1.73 12.52
CA THR A 8 14.21 1.91 13.85
C THR A 8 12.69 1.91 13.77
N ASP A 9 12.02 1.62 14.89
CA ASP A 9 10.56 1.68 14.98
C ASP A 9 10.03 3.06 14.58
N LYS A 10 10.71 4.14 15.00
CA LYS A 10 10.33 5.51 14.63
C LYS A 10 10.45 5.78 13.12
N GLN A 11 11.46 5.22 12.45
CA GLN A 11 11.59 5.35 10.99
C GLN A 11 10.44 4.63 10.28
N PHE A 12 10.03 3.47 10.78
CA PHE A 12 8.89 2.72 10.25
C PHE A 12 7.57 3.46 10.51
N GLU A 13 7.33 3.90 11.73
CA GLU A 13 6.09 4.57 12.15
C GLU A 13 5.86 5.88 11.39
N ASN A 14 6.91 6.69 11.19
CA ASN A 14 6.82 7.89 10.37
C ASN A 14 6.33 7.57 8.95
N ARG A 15 6.91 6.56 8.29
CA ARG A 15 6.52 6.15 6.94
C ARG A 15 5.14 5.53 6.89
N LEU A 16 4.75 4.79 7.92
CA LEU A 16 3.41 4.22 8.03
C LEU A 16 2.35 5.32 8.09
N ASN A 17 2.57 6.37 8.89
CA ASN A 17 1.64 7.49 8.99
C ASN A 17 1.50 8.23 7.66
N ASP A 18 2.61 8.57 6.99
CA ASP A 18 2.59 9.19 5.66
C ASP A 18 1.81 8.33 4.65
N ASN A 19 2.06 7.01 4.63
CA ASN A 19 1.39 6.08 3.72
C ASN A 19 -0.12 6.01 3.99
N LEU A 20 -0.54 6.04 5.25
CA LEU A 20 -1.95 6.01 5.61
C LEU A 20 -2.65 7.29 5.15
N GLU A 21 -2.06 8.47 5.39
CA GLU A 21 -2.62 9.76 4.96
C GLU A 21 -2.86 9.80 3.45
N GLU A 22 -1.87 9.38 2.66
CA GLU A 22 -1.96 9.33 1.20
C GLU A 22 -3.00 8.31 0.70
N LEU A 23 -3.03 7.10 1.28
CA LEU A 23 -3.93 6.02 0.81
C LEU A 23 -5.40 6.30 1.13
N VAL A 24 -5.70 6.99 2.23
CA VAL A 24 -7.09 7.28 2.63
C VAL A 24 -7.62 8.58 2.03
N GLN A 25 -6.76 9.40 1.41
CA GLN A 25 -7.17 10.68 0.84
C GLN A 25 -8.29 10.50 -0.20
N GLY A 26 -9.43 11.15 0.05
CA GLY A 26 -10.61 11.06 -0.81
C GLY A 26 -11.30 9.69 -0.85
N LYS A 27 -10.96 8.76 0.06
CA LYS A 27 -11.61 7.45 0.23
C LYS A 27 -12.45 7.43 1.51
N LYS A 28 -13.44 6.53 1.57
CA LYS A 28 -14.31 6.36 2.74
C LYS A 28 -14.45 4.88 3.05
N ALA A 29 -14.44 4.56 4.34
CA ALA A 29 -14.86 3.24 4.81
C ALA A 29 -16.36 3.03 4.54
N VAL A 30 -16.74 1.77 4.33
CA VAL A 30 -18.13 1.35 4.08
C VAL A 30 -18.47 0.16 4.96
N GLU A 31 -19.76 -0.04 5.25
CA GLU A 31 -20.24 -1.10 6.15
C GLU A 31 -19.93 -2.51 5.64
N SER A 32 -19.98 -2.72 4.32
CA SER A 32 -19.67 -3.99 3.66
C SER A 32 -18.52 -3.81 2.67
N PRO A 33 -17.25 -3.79 3.13
CA PRO A 33 -16.09 -3.56 2.28
C PRO A 33 -15.83 -4.76 1.35
N THR A 34 -15.22 -4.50 0.19
CA THR A 34 -14.78 -5.53 -0.75
C THR A 34 -13.29 -5.38 -1.03
N ALA A 35 -12.56 -6.49 -1.07
CA ALA A 35 -11.14 -6.53 -1.42
C ALA A 35 -10.93 -7.34 -2.70
N PHE A 36 -10.03 -6.86 -3.57
CA PHE A 36 -9.70 -7.51 -4.84
C PHE A 36 -8.25 -7.97 -4.83
N LEU A 37 -8.02 -9.29 -4.89
CA LEU A 37 -6.69 -9.88 -5.05
C LEU A 37 -6.36 -10.02 -6.54
N LEU A 38 -5.23 -9.47 -6.97
CA LEU A 38 -4.82 -9.47 -8.38
C LEU A 38 -3.79 -10.56 -8.68
N GLY A 39 -3.86 -11.14 -9.87
CA GLY A 39 -2.91 -12.15 -10.38
C GLY A 39 -2.38 -11.82 -11.78
N GLY A 40 -1.31 -12.51 -12.19
CA GLY A 40 -0.73 -12.45 -13.53
C GLY A 40 0.79 -12.19 -13.54
N GLN A 41 1.46 -12.67 -14.58
CA GLN A 41 2.91 -12.56 -14.75
C GLN A 41 3.40 -11.09 -14.81
N PRO A 42 4.68 -10.80 -14.49
CA PRO A 42 5.28 -9.50 -14.79
C PRO A 42 5.08 -9.13 -16.27
N GLY A 43 4.71 -7.88 -16.56
CA GLY A 43 4.40 -7.42 -17.92
C GLY A 43 2.99 -7.74 -18.43
N SER A 44 2.15 -8.48 -17.70
CA SER A 44 0.77 -8.84 -18.14
C SER A 44 -0.23 -7.67 -18.18
N GLY A 45 0.17 -6.46 -17.78
CA GLY A 45 -0.73 -5.30 -17.76
C GLY A 45 -1.69 -5.25 -16.57
N LYS A 46 -1.28 -5.68 -15.36
CA LYS A 46 -2.10 -5.59 -14.13
C LYS A 46 -2.67 -4.20 -13.82
N THR A 47 -2.03 -3.13 -14.31
CA THR A 47 -2.56 -1.76 -14.23
C THR A 47 -3.93 -1.62 -14.90
N SER A 48 -4.21 -2.39 -15.95
CA SER A 48 -5.51 -2.40 -16.62
C SER A 48 -6.64 -2.93 -15.72
N LEU A 49 -6.33 -3.70 -14.67
CA LEU A 49 -7.30 -4.16 -13.67
C LEU A 49 -7.70 -3.06 -12.68
N ARG A 50 -6.90 -1.99 -12.55
CA ARG A 50 -7.22 -0.84 -11.69
C ARG A 50 -8.23 0.13 -12.30
N ARG A 51 -8.53 0.00 -13.60
CA ARG A 51 -9.49 0.84 -14.32
C ARG A 51 -10.92 0.31 -14.26
N ARG A 52 -11.10 -0.92 -13.78
CA ARG A 52 -12.42 -1.55 -13.66
C ARG A 52 -13.09 -1.15 -12.36
#